data_AF-A0A6J8EGW8-F1
#
_entry.id   AF-A0A6J8EGW8-F1
#
_cell.length_a   1.000
_cell.length_b   1.000
_cell.length_c   1.000
_cell.angle_alpha   90.00
_cell.angle_beta   90.00
_cell.angle_gamma   90.00
#
_symmetry.space_group_name_H-M   'P 1'
#
loop_
_entity.id
_entity.type
_entity.pdbx_description
1 polymer ?
#
loop_
_entity_poly.entity_id
_entity_poly.type
_entity_poly.pdbx_seq_one_letter_code
_entity_poly.pdbx_strand_id
1 'polypeptide(L)'
;MSSEKFESLEDDLSSVLDTLRDRVEGKIPNFEGEEKKTAIRHAERNIEEANFILQEMEGEAKMAPISYRSQQISRIRNYRRDLDNITKNVKKSKGATGRGSDNFGFDRDEQMAASQRNKLYQGTQSLNRATDSIARTHQIAAETDEIGVEIIDELGRQRETLGRTRDRLIDTDSNLSKSRKILKTMAMRVMTNKMILIVIILLEVCGLGGVIYWKFFTKHS
;
A
#
# COMPACT_ATOMS: atom_id res chain seq x y z
N MET A 1 3.99 10.80 14.17
CA MET A 1 2.74 10.83 14.96
C MET A 1 1.55 10.26 14.19
N SER A 2 1.22 10.72 12.97
CA SER A 2 0.07 10.16 12.20
C SER A 2 0.21 8.66 11.81
N SER A 3 1.42 8.15 11.52
CA SER A 3 1.61 6.72 11.18
C SER A 3 1.33 5.77 12.35
N GLU A 4 1.78 6.12 13.56
CA GLU A 4 1.67 5.27 14.75
C GLU A 4 0.22 5.11 15.20
N LYS A 5 -0.57 6.20 15.14
CA LYS A 5 -2.00 6.14 15.43
C LYS A 5 -2.75 5.30 14.39
N PHE A 6 -2.38 5.41 13.11
CA PHE A 6 -2.96 4.58 12.06
C PHE A 6 -2.66 3.08 12.27
N GLU A 7 -1.43 2.74 12.65
CA GLU A 7 -1.02 1.36 12.95
C GLU A 7 -1.78 0.79 14.16
N SER A 8 -1.95 1.56 15.23
CA SER A 8 -2.78 1.14 16.38
C SER A 8 -4.23 0.86 15.98
N LEU A 9 -4.84 1.72 15.15
CA LEU A 9 -6.20 1.51 14.67
C LEU A 9 -6.29 0.30 13.72
N GLU A 10 -5.23 0.02 12.96
CA GLU A 10 -5.13 -1.15 12.09
C GLU A 10 -5.09 -2.45 12.92
N ASP A 11 -4.33 -2.48 14.01
CA ASP A 11 -4.27 -3.61 14.93
C ASP A 11 -5.62 -3.86 15.62
N ASP A 12 -6.27 -2.79 16.11
CA ASP A 12 -7.60 -2.86 16.72
C ASP A 12 -8.64 -3.40 15.72
N LEU A 13 -8.62 -2.88 14.49
CA LEU A 13 -9.52 -3.35 13.42
C LEU A 13 -9.28 -4.82 13.10
N SER A 14 -8.02 -5.25 12.99
CA SER A 14 -7.69 -6.65 12.71
C SER A 14 -8.22 -7.58 13.80
N SER A 15 -8.06 -7.20 15.07
CA SER A 15 -8.59 -7.96 16.21
C SER A 15 -10.11 -8.12 16.16
N VAL A 16 -10.83 -7.03 15.83
CA VAL A 16 -12.28 -7.05 15.67
C VAL A 16 -12.70 -7.92 14.48
N LEU A 17 -12.01 -7.81 13.34
CA LEU A 17 -12.28 -8.60 12.13
C LEU A 17 -12.04 -10.10 12.36
N ASP A 18 -10.97 -10.48 13.04
CA ASP A 18 -10.67 -11.88 13.36
C ASP A 18 -11.71 -12.46 14.32
N THR A 19 -12.12 -11.69 15.33
CA THR A 19 -13.23 -12.04 16.22
C THR A 19 -14.55 -12.20 15.44
N LEU A 20 -14.78 -11.35 14.44
CA LEU A 20 -15.93 -11.43 13.55
C LEU A 20 -15.90 -12.71 12.70
N ARG A 21 -14.76 -13.01 12.08
CA ARG A 21 -14.56 -14.19 11.24
C ARG A 21 -14.79 -15.47 12.04
N ASP A 22 -14.15 -15.61 13.21
CA ASP A 22 -14.37 -16.76 14.11
C ASP A 22 -15.84 -16.92 14.47
N ARG A 23 -16.53 -15.80 14.77
CA ARG A 23 -17.95 -15.87 15.14
C ARG A 23 -18.85 -16.23 13.96
N VAL A 24 -18.59 -15.66 12.78
CA VAL A 24 -19.45 -15.84 11.59
C VAL A 24 -19.21 -17.18 10.91
N GLU A 25 -17.97 -17.65 10.86
CA GLU A 25 -17.59 -18.90 10.20
C GLU A 25 -17.59 -20.08 11.16
N GLY A 26 -17.17 -19.89 12.42
CA GLY A 26 -17.03 -20.96 13.40
C GLY A 26 -18.24 -21.17 14.31
N LYS A 27 -18.95 -20.11 14.72
CA LYS A 27 -19.99 -20.21 15.76
C LYS A 27 -21.41 -20.14 15.21
N ILE A 28 -21.70 -19.12 14.41
CA ILE A 28 -23.05 -18.87 13.87
C ILE A 28 -23.65 -20.05 13.07
N PRO A 29 -22.88 -20.85 12.32
CA PRO A 29 -23.40 -22.04 11.64
C PRO A 29 -23.74 -23.19 12.60
N ASN A 30 -23.06 -23.26 13.74
CA ASN A 30 -23.17 -24.36 14.72
C ASN A 30 -24.17 -24.08 15.85
N PHE A 31 -24.61 -22.83 16.00
CA PHE A 31 -25.63 -22.46 16.98
C PHE A 31 -27.04 -22.53 16.40
N GLU A 32 -28.03 -22.83 17.25
CA GLU A 32 -29.45 -22.84 16.91
C GLU A 32 -30.26 -21.95 17.87
N GLY A 33 -31.47 -21.57 17.46
CA GLY A 33 -32.42 -20.86 18.34
C GLY A 33 -31.92 -19.53 18.93
N GLU A 34 -31.99 -19.40 20.26
CA GLU A 34 -31.62 -18.20 21.04
C GLU A 34 -30.10 -17.92 21.02
N GLU A 35 -29.26 -18.97 21.01
CA GLU A 35 -27.80 -18.83 20.97
C GLU A 35 -27.34 -18.23 19.64
N LYS A 36 -27.94 -18.69 18.53
CA LYS A 36 -27.68 -18.12 17.19
C LYS A 36 -28.12 -16.66 17.12
N LYS A 37 -29.28 -16.32 17.66
CA LYS A 37 -29.77 -14.92 17.70
C LYS A 37 -28.85 -14.02 18.51
N THR A 38 -28.36 -14.50 19.65
CA THR A 38 -27.42 -13.78 20.50
C THR A 38 -26.08 -13.60 19.78
N ALA A 39 -25.55 -14.65 19.15
CA ALA A 39 -24.32 -14.59 18.35
C ALA A 39 -24.43 -13.61 17.17
N ILE A 40 -25.57 -13.57 16.47
CA ILE A 40 -25.85 -12.61 15.40
C ILE A 40 -25.88 -11.17 15.95
N ARG A 41 -26.53 -10.91 17.09
CA ARG A 41 -26.54 -9.57 17.71
C ARG A 41 -25.14 -9.11 18.11
N HIS A 42 -24.31 -10.01 18.62
CA HIS A 42 -22.92 -9.70 18.91
C HIS A 42 -22.11 -9.42 17.63
N ALA A 43 -22.32 -10.20 16.56
CA ALA A 43 -21.69 -9.93 15.28
C ALA A 43 -22.12 -8.56 14.72
N GLU A 44 -23.40 -8.18 14.86
CA GLU A 44 -23.91 -6.85 14.47
C GLU A 44 -23.19 -5.73 15.25
N ARG A 45 -22.98 -5.87 16.57
CA ARG A 45 -22.22 -4.88 17.36
C ARG A 45 -20.76 -4.77 16.92
N ASN A 46 -20.09 -5.90 16.69
CA ASN A 46 -18.71 -5.87 16.25
C ASN A 46 -18.57 -5.29 14.82
N ILE A 47 -19.61 -5.43 13.97
CA ILE A 47 -19.65 -4.76 12.66
C ILE A 47 -19.74 -3.24 12.84
N GLU A 48 -20.56 -2.76 13.78
CA GLU A 48 -20.66 -1.33 14.09
C GLU A 48 -19.32 -0.77 14.62
N GLU A 49 -18.66 -1.51 15.51
CA GLU A 49 -17.33 -1.17 16.04
C GLU A 49 -16.26 -1.12 14.94
N ALA A 50 -16.20 -2.13 14.07
CA ALA A 50 -15.27 -2.15 12.94
C ALA A 50 -15.51 -0.97 11.97
N ASN A 51 -16.77 -0.59 11.73
CA ASN A 51 -17.09 0.59 10.92
C ASN A 51 -16.62 1.89 11.58
N PHE A 52 -16.74 2.00 12.90
CA PHE A 52 -16.25 3.16 13.64
C PHE A 52 -14.72 3.31 13.53
N ILE A 53 -13.99 2.21 13.73
CA ILE A 53 -12.52 2.20 13.61
C ILE A 53 -12.11 2.54 12.17
N LEU A 54 -12.77 1.98 11.15
CA LEU A 54 -12.52 2.33 9.75
C LEU A 54 -12.71 3.82 9.47
N GLN A 55 -13.75 4.44 10.05
CA GLN A 55 -13.98 5.87 9.90
C GLN A 55 -12.88 6.71 10.58
N GLU A 56 -12.37 6.27 11.73
CA GLU A 56 -11.24 6.92 12.40
C GLU A 56 -9.94 6.78 11.58
N MET A 57 -9.67 5.59 11.03
CA MET A 57 -8.54 5.34 10.13
C MET A 57 -8.58 6.23 8.88
N GLU A 58 -9.77 6.44 8.30
CA GLU A 58 -9.96 7.37 7.18
C GLU A 58 -9.63 8.81 7.58
N GLY A 59 -10.03 9.25 8.78
CA GLY A 59 -9.68 10.55 9.34
C GLY A 59 -8.17 10.74 9.46
N GLU A 60 -7.48 9.74 10.02
CA GLU A 60 -6.02 9.76 10.16
C GLU A 60 -5.29 9.73 8.81
N ALA A 61 -5.78 8.91 7.86
CA ALA A 61 -5.19 8.83 6.52
C ALA A 61 -5.31 10.15 5.74
N LYS A 62 -6.41 10.90 5.92
CA LYS A 62 -6.57 12.24 5.34
C LYS A 62 -5.52 13.23 5.88
N MET A 63 -5.15 13.11 7.16
CA MET A 63 -4.13 13.97 7.79
C MET A 63 -2.69 13.55 7.45
N ALA A 64 -2.48 12.32 6.98
CA ALA A 64 -1.16 11.80 6.63
C ALA A 64 -0.56 12.48 5.38
N PRO A 65 0.78 12.54 5.24
CA PRO A 65 1.45 13.02 4.03
C PRO A 65 1.10 12.17 2.80
N ILE A 66 1.12 12.79 1.61
CA ILE A 66 0.73 12.17 0.33
C ILE A 66 1.46 10.83 0.07
N SER A 67 2.73 10.73 0.46
CA SER A 67 3.55 9.51 0.31
C SER A 67 3.01 8.29 1.04
N TYR A 68 2.35 8.49 2.20
CA TYR A 68 1.79 7.43 3.03
C TYR A 68 0.28 7.28 2.84
N ARG A 69 -0.41 8.37 2.53
CA ARG A 69 -1.86 8.45 2.31
C ARG A 69 -2.35 7.44 1.27
N SER A 70 -1.64 7.31 0.14
CA SER A 70 -2.01 6.36 -0.92
C SER A 70 -2.03 4.90 -0.43
N GLN A 71 -1.01 4.51 0.34
CA GLN A 71 -0.91 3.16 0.89
C GLN A 71 -1.97 2.92 1.97
N GLN A 72 -2.18 3.88 2.86
CA GLN A 72 -3.18 3.79 3.94
C GLN A 72 -4.60 3.68 3.39
N ILE A 73 -4.98 4.48 2.39
CA ILE A 73 -6.31 4.42 1.75
C ILE A 73 -6.53 3.09 1.03
N SER A 74 -5.49 2.57 0.36
CA SER A 74 -5.57 1.24 -0.26
C SER A 74 -5.86 0.14 0.77
N ARG A 75 -5.22 0.18 1.94
CA ARG A 75 -5.48 -0.75 3.04
C ARG A 75 -6.90 -0.61 3.59
N ILE A 76 -7.36 0.61 3.86
CA ILE A 76 -8.75 0.89 4.31
C ILE A 76 -9.76 0.28 3.34
N ARG A 77 -9.55 0.43 2.01
CA ARG A 77 -10.44 -0.16 1.00
C ARG A 77 -10.47 -1.69 1.06
N ASN A 78 -9.35 -2.34 1.35
CA ASN A 78 -9.29 -3.79 1.52
C ASN A 78 -10.10 -4.23 2.74
N TYR A 79 -9.89 -3.60 3.88
CA TYR A 79 -10.62 -3.92 5.11
C TYR A 79 -12.13 -3.68 4.98
N ARG A 80 -12.55 -2.62 4.27
CA ARG A 80 -13.97 -2.36 4.01
C ARG A 80 -14.60 -3.45 3.14
N ARG A 81 -13.90 -3.93 2.10
CA ARG A 81 -14.37 -5.06 1.28
C ARG A 81 -14.51 -6.34 2.11
N ASP A 82 -13.57 -6.60 3.00
CA ASP A 82 -13.63 -7.75 3.91
C ASP A 82 -14.84 -7.63 4.86
N LEU A 83 -15.05 -6.46 5.46
CA LEU A 83 -16.20 -6.20 6.34
C LEU A 83 -17.53 -6.35 5.60
N ASP A 84 -17.63 -5.90 4.35
CA ASP A 84 -18.82 -6.07 3.51
C ASP A 84 -19.13 -7.54 3.24
N ASN A 85 -18.10 -8.34 2.96
CA ASN A 85 -18.26 -9.79 2.73
C ASN A 85 -18.78 -10.47 4.01
N ILE A 86 -18.21 -10.14 5.17
CA ILE A 86 -18.65 -10.72 6.43
C ILE A 86 -20.08 -10.26 6.78
N THR A 87 -20.40 -8.99 6.56
CA THR A 87 -21.75 -8.45 6.78
C THR A 87 -22.81 -9.17 5.92
N LYS A 88 -22.49 -9.47 4.65
CA LYS A 88 -23.35 -10.28 3.77
C LYS A 88 -23.56 -11.69 4.33
N ASN A 89 -22.51 -12.31 4.89
CA ASN A 89 -22.61 -13.64 5.49
C ASN A 89 -23.49 -13.65 6.75
N VAL A 90 -23.37 -12.63 7.61
CA VAL A 90 -24.27 -12.45 8.78
C VAL A 90 -25.72 -12.30 8.34
N LYS A 91 -26.00 -11.48 7.31
CA LYS A 91 -27.35 -11.31 6.75
C LYS A 91 -27.92 -12.62 6.19
N LYS A 92 -27.11 -13.41 5.46
CA LYS A 92 -27.53 -14.73 4.96
C LYS A 92 -27.90 -15.67 6.11
N SER A 93 -27.11 -15.70 7.18
CA SER A 93 -27.39 -16.53 8.35
C SER A 93 -28.68 -16.12 9.09
N LYS A 94 -28.96 -14.81 9.16
CA LYS A 94 -30.22 -14.26 9.69
C LYS A 94 -31.43 -14.61 8.81
N GLY A 95 -31.28 -14.56 7.49
CA GLY A 95 -32.32 -14.96 6.54
C GLY A 95 -32.70 -16.44 6.65
N ALA A 96 -31.73 -17.31 6.94
CA ALA A 96 -31.97 -18.73 7.22
C ALA A 96 -32.79 -18.94 8.50
N THR A 97 -32.59 -18.12 9.55
CA THR A 97 -33.41 -18.18 10.77
C THR A 97 -34.84 -17.65 10.61
N GLY A 98 -35.13 -16.90 9.54
CA GLY A 98 -36.46 -16.35 9.26
C GLY A 98 -37.34 -17.19 8.33
N ARG A 99 -36.80 -18.23 7.69
CA ARG A 99 -37.53 -19.09 6.74
C ARG A 99 -37.76 -20.52 7.23
N GLY A 100 -37.36 -20.84 8.46
CA GLY A 100 -37.28 -22.21 8.96
C GLY A 100 -38.18 -22.54 10.15
N SER A 101 -39.32 -21.88 10.37
CA SER A 101 -40.23 -22.23 11.48
C SER A 101 -41.68 -21.77 11.32
N ASP A 102 -42.28 -21.90 10.13
CA ASP A 102 -43.74 -21.76 9.93
C ASP A 102 -44.36 -23.09 9.48
N ASN A 103 -44.01 -24.20 10.13
CA ASN A 103 -44.67 -25.48 9.89
C ASN A 103 -44.82 -26.36 11.14
N PHE A 104 -45.31 -25.79 12.24
CA PHE A 104 -45.88 -26.58 13.33
C PHE A 104 -47.05 -25.84 14.00
N GLY A 105 -48.23 -26.44 13.90
CA GLY A 105 -49.25 -26.43 14.94
C GLY A 105 -50.16 -25.21 14.96
N PHE A 106 -51.37 -25.41 14.45
CA PHE A 106 -52.57 -24.71 14.91
C PHE A 106 -52.67 -24.72 16.45
N ASP A 107 -53.33 -23.70 17.00
CA ASP A 107 -53.77 -23.52 18.40
C ASP A 107 -52.77 -22.95 19.43
N ARG A 108 -52.59 -21.63 19.43
CA ARG A 108 -52.65 -20.81 20.67
C ARG A 108 -52.74 -19.31 20.34
N ASP A 109 -53.95 -18.89 20.02
CA ASP A 109 -54.27 -17.49 19.78
C ASP A 109 -54.22 -16.63 21.05
N GLU A 110 -53.91 -15.36 20.82
CA GLU A 110 -54.33 -14.19 21.60
C GLU A 110 -53.38 -13.56 22.64
N GLN A 111 -52.40 -14.27 23.22
CA GLN A 111 -51.43 -13.64 24.15
C GLN A 111 -49.99 -13.51 23.61
N MET A 112 -49.69 -14.14 22.48
CA MET A 112 -48.34 -14.14 21.87
C MET A 112 -48.16 -13.11 20.75
N ALA A 113 -49.26 -12.55 20.22
CA ALA A 113 -49.25 -11.60 19.11
C ALA A 113 -48.59 -10.25 19.48
N ALA A 114 -48.82 -9.72 20.69
CA ALA A 114 -48.19 -8.46 21.14
C ALA A 114 -46.67 -8.60 21.33
N SER A 115 -46.22 -9.75 21.85
CA SER A 115 -44.81 -10.06 22.09
C SER A 115 -44.04 -10.36 20.80
N GLN A 116 -44.67 -11.04 19.82
CA GLN A 116 -44.10 -11.20 18.49
C GLN A 116 -44.02 -9.87 17.74
N ARG A 117 -45.04 -9.01 17.86
CA ARG A 117 -45.02 -7.68 17.23
C ARG A 117 -43.89 -6.82 17.78
N ASN A 118 -43.69 -6.76 19.09
CA ASN A 118 -42.54 -6.05 19.69
C ASN A 118 -41.18 -6.64 19.29
N LYS A 119 -41.06 -7.97 19.18
CA LYS A 119 -39.82 -8.63 18.72
C LYS A 119 -39.54 -8.36 17.24
N LEU A 120 -40.57 -8.34 16.40
CA LEU A 120 -40.46 -7.96 14.99
C LEU A 120 -40.11 -6.47 14.86
N TYR A 121 -40.77 -5.59 15.60
CA TYR A 121 -40.47 -4.15 15.61
C TYR A 121 -39.02 -3.86 16.02
N GLN A 122 -38.50 -4.53 17.06
CA GLN A 122 -37.09 -4.39 17.46
C GLN A 122 -36.13 -4.96 16.40
N GLY A 123 -36.44 -6.11 15.81
CA GLY A 123 -35.64 -6.69 14.74
C GLY A 123 -35.60 -5.83 13.47
N THR A 124 -36.72 -5.17 13.14
CA THR A 124 -36.83 -4.22 12.03
C THR A 124 -36.12 -2.91 12.35
N GLN A 125 -36.18 -2.40 13.58
CA GLN A 125 -35.42 -1.22 13.99
C GLN A 125 -33.91 -1.43 13.95
N SER A 126 -33.40 -2.57 14.43
CA SER A 126 -31.97 -2.85 14.33
C SER A 126 -31.54 -3.06 12.89
N LEU A 127 -32.38 -3.66 12.05
CA LEU A 127 -32.13 -3.81 10.63
C LEU A 127 -32.14 -2.47 9.89
N ASN A 128 -33.08 -1.58 10.21
CA ASN A 128 -33.11 -0.23 9.64
C ASN A 128 -31.88 0.57 10.08
N ARG A 129 -31.46 0.49 11.35
CA ARG A 129 -30.21 1.14 11.81
C ARG A 129 -28.97 0.60 11.10
N ALA A 130 -28.87 -0.71 10.93
CA ALA A 130 -27.79 -1.33 10.17
C ALA A 130 -27.83 -0.92 8.68
N THR A 131 -29.03 -0.78 8.11
CA THR A 131 -29.23 -0.34 6.72
C THR A 131 -28.85 1.12 6.54
N ASP A 132 -29.25 1.99 7.47
CA ASP A 132 -28.85 3.41 7.49
C ASP A 132 -27.35 3.57 7.70
N SER A 133 -26.74 2.74 8.55
CA SER A 133 -25.30 2.70 8.73
C SER A 133 -24.60 2.32 7.42
N ILE A 134 -25.08 1.28 6.74
CA ILE A 134 -24.56 0.85 5.43
C ILE A 134 -24.77 1.93 4.36
N ALA A 135 -25.91 2.62 4.35
CA ALA A 135 -26.16 3.71 3.41
C ALA A 135 -25.15 4.86 3.60
N ARG A 136 -24.83 5.20 4.86
CA ARG A 136 -23.75 6.14 5.18
C ARG A 136 -22.39 5.61 4.75
N THR A 137 -22.10 4.34 5.00
CA THR A 137 -20.86 3.69 4.52
C THR A 137 -20.74 3.74 3.01
N HIS A 138 -21.84 3.59 2.26
CA HIS A 138 -21.84 3.71 0.80
C HIS A 138 -21.55 5.13 0.30
N GLN A 139 -22.12 6.14 0.95
CA GLN A 139 -21.82 7.54 0.62
C GLN A 139 -20.34 7.87 0.88
N ILE A 140 -19.82 7.43 2.03
CA ILE A 140 -18.42 7.63 2.40
C ILE A 140 -17.49 6.81 1.49
N ALA A 141 -17.92 5.64 1.02
CA ALA A 141 -17.19 4.84 0.04
C ALA A 141 -17.08 5.56 -1.31
N ALA A 142 -18.13 6.25 -1.75
CA ALA A 142 -18.07 7.06 -2.97
C ALA A 142 -17.05 8.21 -2.83
N GLU A 143 -17.01 8.89 -1.67
CA GLU A 143 -16.00 9.92 -1.38
C GLU A 143 -14.58 9.32 -1.34
N THR A 144 -14.43 8.11 -0.80
CA THR A 144 -13.13 7.39 -0.76
C THR A 144 -12.70 6.94 -2.16
N ASP A 145 -13.64 6.58 -3.03
CA ASP A 145 -13.36 6.24 -4.42
C ASP A 145 -12.96 7.46 -5.24
N GLU A 146 -13.56 8.63 -5.00
CA GLU A 146 -13.14 9.89 -5.60
C GLU A 146 -11.70 10.26 -5.20
N ILE A 147 -11.37 10.18 -3.91
CA ILE A 147 -9.99 10.35 -3.41
C ILE A 147 -9.06 9.27 -4.01
N GLY A 148 -9.57 8.05 -4.21
CA GLY A 148 -8.84 6.96 -4.84
C GLY A 148 -8.50 7.21 -6.31
N VAL A 149 -9.36 7.89 -7.07
CA VAL A 149 -9.10 8.30 -8.46
C VAL A 149 -8.00 9.35 -8.52
N GLU A 150 -8.05 10.35 -7.63
CA GLU A 150 -7.00 11.37 -7.49
C GLU A 150 -5.63 10.74 -7.17
N ILE A 151 -5.62 9.72 -6.31
CA ILE A 151 -4.40 8.98 -5.96
C ILE A 151 -3.87 8.16 -7.14
N ILE A 152 -4.74 7.51 -7.92
CA ILE A 152 -4.30 6.75 -9.11
C ILE A 152 -3.67 7.69 -10.14
N ASP A 153 -4.23 8.88 -10.33
CA ASP A 153 -3.67 9.90 -11.22
C ASP A 153 -2.29 10.37 -10.74
N GLU A 154 -2.15 10.66 -9.44
CA GLU A 154 -0.87 11.06 -8.84
C GLU A 154 0.18 9.92 -8.90
N LEU A 155 -0.21 8.67 -8.68
CA LEU A 155 0.66 7.51 -8.85
C LEU A 155 1.09 7.32 -10.32
N GLY A 156 0.20 7.61 -11.26
CA GLY A 156 0.51 7.66 -12.69
C GLY A 156 1.57 8.71 -12.99
N ARG A 157 1.43 9.91 -12.42
CA ARG A 157 2.40 11.01 -12.55
C ARG A 157 3.75 10.70 -11.90
N GLN A 158 3.75 10.02 -10.74
CA GLN A 158 4.97 9.53 -10.10
C GLN A 158 5.66 8.45 -10.95
N ARG A 159 4.91 7.54 -11.59
CA ARG A 159 5.46 6.55 -12.52
C ARG A 159 6.11 7.22 -13.74
N GLU A 160 5.49 8.26 -14.30
CA GLU A 160 6.06 9.04 -15.39
C GLU A 160 7.37 9.74 -14.96
N THR A 161 7.42 10.28 -13.74
CA THR A 161 8.60 10.92 -13.16
C THR A 161 9.75 9.92 -12.93
N LEU A 162 9.44 8.71 -12.44
CA LEU A 162 10.39 7.60 -12.33
C LEU A 162 10.91 7.17 -13.71
N GLY A 163 10.04 7.11 -14.73
CA GLY A 163 10.43 6.87 -16.11
C GLY A 163 11.44 7.89 -16.62
N ARG A 164 11.13 9.19 -16.47
CA ARG A 164 12.04 10.28 -16.85
C ARG A 164 13.37 10.25 -16.10
N THR A 165 13.38 9.87 -14.84
CA THR A 165 14.61 9.75 -14.03
C THR A 165 15.46 8.58 -14.51
N ARG A 166 14.84 7.46 -14.87
CA ARG A 166 15.51 6.30 -15.47
C ARG A 166 16.12 6.63 -16.83
N ASP A 167 15.39 7.33 -17.69
CA ASP A 167 15.88 7.75 -19.00
C ASP A 167 17.07 8.72 -18.87
N ARG A 168 16.99 9.68 -17.94
CA ARG A 168 18.12 10.58 -17.62
C ARG A 168 19.35 9.85 -17.08
N LEU A 169 19.15 8.77 -16.32
CA LEU A 169 20.23 7.91 -15.82
C LEU A 169 20.93 7.17 -16.97
N ILE A 170 20.17 6.63 -17.93
CA ILE A 170 20.70 5.97 -19.14
C ILE A 170 21.46 6.99 -20.00
N ASP A 171 20.92 8.20 -20.18
CA ASP A 171 21.60 9.27 -20.91
C ASP A 171 22.89 9.72 -20.21
N THR A 172 22.88 9.80 -18.87
CA THR A 172 24.06 10.13 -18.07
C THR A 172 25.15 9.07 -18.20
N ASP A 173 24.80 7.78 -18.18
CA ASP A 173 25.74 6.67 -18.42
C ASP A 173 26.35 6.74 -19.83
N SER A 174 25.52 7.06 -20.84
CA SER A 174 25.99 7.27 -22.21
C SER A 174 26.97 8.45 -22.32
N ASN A 175 26.72 9.56 -21.61
CA ASN A 175 27.60 10.73 -21.57
C ASN A 175 28.87 10.48 -20.75
N LEU A 176 28.79 9.64 -19.72
CA LEU A 176 29.94 9.19 -18.93
C LEU A 176 30.87 8.31 -19.79
N SER A 177 30.31 7.43 -20.62
CA SER A 177 31.09 6.60 -21.56
C SER A 177 31.83 7.46 -22.59
N LYS A 178 31.19 8.50 -23.14
CA LYS A 178 31.81 9.47 -24.06
C LYS A 178 32.91 10.27 -23.37
N SER A 179 32.66 10.73 -22.15
CA SER A 179 33.64 11.48 -21.35
C SER A 179 34.87 10.64 -21.03
N ARG A 180 34.71 9.35 -20.66
CA ARG A 180 35.83 8.42 -20.45
C ARG A 180 36.65 8.20 -21.73
N LYS A 181 35.99 8.15 -22.91
CA LYS A 181 36.67 8.02 -24.21
C LYS A 181 37.50 9.27 -24.55
N ILE A 182 36.97 10.46 -24.27
CA ILE A 182 37.69 11.73 -24.48
C ILE A 182 38.88 11.82 -23.53
N LEU A 183 38.70 11.54 -22.24
CA LEU A 183 39.77 11.54 -21.25
C LEU A 183 40.88 10.55 -21.60
N LYS A 184 40.54 9.32 -22.04
CA LYS A 184 41.52 8.34 -22.51
C LYS A 184 42.32 8.86 -23.71
N THR A 185 41.66 9.54 -24.64
CA THR A 185 42.32 10.14 -25.81
C THR A 185 43.27 11.26 -25.42
N MET A 186 42.86 12.13 -24.49
CA MET A 186 43.73 13.18 -23.94
C MET A 186 44.94 12.59 -23.20
N ALA A 187 44.73 11.57 -22.36
CA ALA A 187 45.79 10.89 -21.63
C ALA A 187 46.83 10.23 -22.57
N MET A 188 46.37 9.56 -23.63
CA MET A 188 47.26 8.95 -24.63
C MET A 188 48.08 9.99 -25.41
N ARG A 189 47.48 11.15 -25.74
CA ARG A 189 48.23 12.27 -26.36
C ARG A 189 49.32 12.82 -25.44
N VAL A 190 49.01 13.02 -24.16
CA VAL A 190 50.00 13.50 -23.17
C VAL A 190 51.13 12.50 -22.99
N MET A 191 50.82 11.20 -22.92
CA MET A 191 51.84 10.15 -22.83
C MET A 191 52.75 10.13 -24.05
N THR A 192 52.19 10.25 -25.26
CA THR A 192 52.96 10.29 -26.51
C THR A 192 53.89 11.51 -26.53
N ASN A 193 53.39 12.68 -26.15
CA ASN A 193 54.21 13.90 -26.07
C ASN A 193 55.36 13.77 -25.07
N LYS A 194 55.11 13.16 -23.90
CA LYS A 194 56.16 12.88 -22.90
C LYS A 194 57.23 11.92 -23.45
N MET A 195 56.83 10.87 -24.16
CA MET A 195 57.77 9.91 -24.77
C MET A 195 58.66 10.59 -25.83
N ILE A 196 58.07 11.44 -26.70
CA ILE A 196 58.83 12.19 -27.71
C ILE A 196 59.86 13.12 -27.03
N LEU A 197 59.47 13.81 -25.96
CA LEU A 197 60.37 14.70 -25.23
C LEU A 197 61.56 13.94 -24.61
N ILE A 198 61.33 12.76 -24.03
CA ILE A 198 62.42 11.92 -23.48
C ILE A 198 63.39 11.49 -24.59
N VAL A 199 62.89 11.11 -25.76
CA VAL A 199 63.72 10.72 -26.90
C VAL A 199 64.61 11.88 -27.37
N ILE A 200 64.07 13.10 -27.46
CA ILE A 200 64.86 14.28 -27.87
C ILE A 200 65.98 14.55 -26.85
N ILE A 201 65.69 14.52 -25.55
CA ILE A 201 66.71 14.74 -24.50
C ILE A 201 67.82 13.69 -24.58
N LEU A 202 67.48 12.42 -24.80
CA LEU A 202 68.48 11.36 -24.95
C LEU A 202 69.38 11.59 -26.17
N LEU A 203 68.80 12.00 -27.31
CA LEU A 203 69.57 12.32 -28.51
C LEU A 203 70.56 13.48 -28.28
N GLU A 204 70.13 14.54 -27.62
CA GLU A 204 70.99 15.68 -27.26
C GLU A 204 72.15 15.26 -26.35
N VAL A 205 71.86 14.48 -25.29
CA VAL A 205 72.88 13.99 -24.35
C VAL A 205 73.87 13.05 -25.04
N CYS A 206 73.39 12.14 -25.90
CA CYS A 206 74.25 11.28 -26.71
C CYS A 206 75.13 12.08 -27.67
N GLY A 207 74.59 13.13 -28.31
CA GLY A 207 75.34 14.02 -29.20
C GLY A 207 76.47 14.75 -28.46
N LEU A 208 76.16 15.40 -27.33
CA LEU A 208 77.16 16.07 -26.48
C LEU A 208 78.21 15.10 -25.96
N GLY A 209 77.78 13.92 -25.48
CA GLY A 209 78.68 12.86 -25.04
C GLY A 209 79.62 12.39 -26.15
N GLY A 210 79.10 12.22 -27.37
CA GLY A 210 79.89 11.87 -28.55
C GLY A 210 80.94 12.93 -28.90
N VAL A 211 80.59 14.21 -28.87
CA VAL A 211 81.53 15.32 -29.14
C VAL A 211 82.60 15.41 -28.06
N ILE A 212 82.24 15.26 -26.78
CA ILE A 212 83.20 15.25 -25.67
C ILE A 212 84.15 14.06 -25.80
N TYR A 213 83.63 12.86 -26.09
CA TYR A 213 84.44 11.66 -26.30
C TYR A 213 85.43 11.87 -27.46
N TRP A 214 84.95 12.38 -28.59
CA TRP A 214 85.81 12.68 -29.74
C TRP A 214 86.86 13.73 -29.39
N LYS A 215 86.48 14.85 -28.77
CA LYS A 215 87.42 15.92 -28.37
C LYS A 215 88.45 15.44 -27.34
N PHE A 216 88.05 14.62 -26.37
CA PHE A 216 88.95 14.06 -25.37
C PHE A 216 89.96 13.11 -26.02
N PHE A 217 89.49 12.24 -26.92
CA PHE A 217 90.36 11.31 -27.64
C PHE A 217 91.32 12.04 -28.60
N THR A 218 90.86 13.06 -29.33
CA THR A 218 91.69 13.86 -30.25
C THR A 218 92.66 14.79 -29.53
N LYS A 219 92.38 15.19 -28.27
CA LYS A 219 93.30 16.01 -27.47
C LYS A 219 94.39 15.18 -26.76
N HIS A 220 94.15 13.87 -26.59
CA HIS A 220 95.07 12.98 -25.88
C HIS A 220 95.98 12.15 -26.82
N SER A 221 95.77 12.24 -28.14
CA SER A 221 96.69 11.79 -29.18
C SER A 221 97.50 12.95 -29.75
#